data_AF-A0A087KIC6-F1
#
_entry.id   AF-A0A087KIC6-F1
#
_cell.length_a   1.000
_cell.length_b   1.000
_cell.length_c   1.000
_cell.angle_alpha   90.00
_cell.angle_beta   90.00
_cell.angle_gamma   90.00
#
_symmetry.space_group_name_H-M   'P 1'
#
loop_
_entity.id
_entity.type
_entity.pdbx_description
1 polymer ?
#
loop_
_entity_poly.entity_id
_entity_poly.type
_entity_poly.pdbx_seq_one_letter_code
_entity_poly.pdbx_strand_id
1 'polypeptide(L)'
;MLKKIAILLCIAFTAFTLSACKGEQGKAFIGHWYQVDKAKYPADINITYDDGVFHIDENSASIGVTSMEYSITKREAKAESDTVLAGQNFSMRLENDKLQYNGHTYVKK
;
A
#
# COMPACT_ATOMS: atom_id res chain seq x y z
N MET A 1 -32.24 36.81 -20.51
CA MET A 1 -31.34 35.78 -21.07
C MET A 1 -30.25 35.32 -20.09
N LEU A 2 -29.98 36.03 -18.98
CA LEU A 2 -29.01 35.64 -17.94
C LEU A 2 -29.29 34.31 -17.20
N LYS A 3 -30.56 33.89 -17.05
CA LYS A 3 -30.92 32.69 -16.29
C LYS A 3 -30.45 31.37 -16.92
N LYS A 4 -30.28 31.32 -18.25
CA LYS A 4 -29.86 30.10 -18.96
C LYS A 4 -28.35 29.86 -18.90
N ILE A 5 -27.56 30.91 -18.68
CA ILE A 5 -26.09 30.85 -18.60
C ILE A 5 -25.64 30.34 -17.21
N ALA A 6 -26.37 30.68 -16.15
CA ALA A 6 -26.07 30.22 -14.79
C ALA A 6 -26.23 28.69 -14.63
N ILE A 7 -27.18 28.08 -15.35
CA ILE A 7 -27.44 26.63 -15.27
C ILE A 7 -26.33 25.83 -15.96
N LEU A 8 -25.74 26.37 -17.03
CA LEU A 8 -24.64 25.72 -17.74
C LEU A 8 -23.33 25.68 -16.93
N LEU A 9 -23.10 26.67 -16.06
CA LEU A 9 -21.91 26.75 -15.21
C LEU A 9 -21.92 25.76 -14.03
N CYS A 10 -23.11 25.39 -13.51
CA CYS A 10 -23.21 24.42 -12.41
C CYS A 10 -22.86 22.99 -12.83
N ILE A 11 -23.12 22.62 -14.09
CA ILE A 11 -22.86 21.26 -14.60
C ILE A 11 -21.36 21.04 -14.87
N ALA A 12 -20.63 22.10 -15.23
CA ALA A 12 -19.19 22.03 -15.47
C ALA A 12 -18.36 21.91 -14.18
N PHE A 13 -18.89 22.35 -13.04
CA PHE A 13 -18.18 22.32 -11.76
C PHE A 13 -18.27 20.96 -11.03
N THR A 14 -19.28 20.15 -11.32
CA THR A 14 -19.44 18.82 -10.70
C THR A 14 -18.58 17.73 -11.32
N ALA A 15 -17.94 17.99 -12.48
CA ALA A 15 -17.08 17.01 -13.15
C ALA A 15 -15.64 16.95 -12.59
N PHE A 16 -15.22 17.94 -11.79
CA PHE A 16 -13.83 18.07 -11.33
C PHE A 16 -13.55 17.55 -9.92
N THR A 17 -14.57 17.10 -9.17
CA THR A 17 -14.37 16.65 -7.78
C THR A 17 -14.08 15.15 -7.63
N LEU A 18 -14.21 14.36 -8.70
CA LEU A 18 -14.03 12.90 -8.64
C LEU A 18 -12.57 12.43 -8.78
N SER A 19 -11.62 13.29 -9.19
CA SER A 19 -10.21 12.92 -9.30
C SER A 19 -9.42 13.06 -7.99
N ALA A 20 -9.97 13.74 -6.97
CA ALA A 20 -9.24 14.08 -5.75
C ALA A 20 -9.40 13.07 -4.58
N CYS A 21 -10.27 12.07 -4.70
CA CYS A 21 -10.53 11.12 -3.60
C CYS A 21 -9.61 9.89 -3.60
N LYS A 22 -8.75 9.71 -4.62
CA LYS A 22 -7.82 8.57 -4.71
C LYS A 22 -6.52 8.75 -3.93
N GLY A 23 -6.17 9.98 -3.55
CA GLY A 23 -4.89 10.30 -2.90
C GLY A 23 -4.79 9.87 -1.43
N GLU A 24 -5.89 9.39 -0.82
CA GLU A 24 -5.91 8.96 0.58
C GLU A 24 -6.01 7.44 0.77
N GLN A 25 -6.24 6.71 -0.32
CA GLN A 25 -6.52 5.30 -0.26
C GLN A 25 -5.28 4.50 0.17
N GLY A 26 -5.43 3.62 1.15
CA GLY A 26 -4.34 2.75 1.62
C GLY A 26 -3.31 3.44 2.52
N LYS A 27 -3.57 4.65 3.03
CA LYS A 27 -2.69 5.32 4.02
C LYS A 27 -2.37 4.45 5.25
N ALA A 28 -3.30 3.56 5.63
CA ALA A 28 -3.10 2.63 6.74
C ALA A 28 -1.94 1.64 6.52
N PHE A 29 -1.49 1.42 5.28
CA PHE A 29 -0.32 0.57 4.98
C PHE A 29 1.02 1.24 5.35
N ILE A 30 1.10 2.57 5.37
CA ILE A 30 2.36 3.30 5.61
C ILE A 30 2.88 2.99 7.02
N GLY A 31 4.17 2.67 7.12
CA GLY A 31 4.86 2.37 8.38
C GLY A 31 5.70 1.09 8.32
N HIS A 32 6.20 0.69 9.49
CA HIS A 32 7.05 -0.50 9.66
C HIS A 32 6.24 -1.66 10.24
N TRP A 33 6.27 -2.80 9.56
CA TRP A 33 5.54 -4.01 9.87
C TRP A 33 6.48 -5.15 10.22
N TYR A 34 6.20 -5.88 11.29
CA TYR A 34 7.03 -6.99 11.78
C TYR A 34 6.27 -8.30 11.74
N GLN A 35 6.87 -9.35 11.19
CA GLN A 35 6.29 -10.69 11.14
C GLN A 35 6.10 -11.27 12.56
N VAL A 36 4.95 -11.90 12.83
CA VAL A 36 4.58 -12.39 14.20
C VAL A 36 4.21 -13.87 14.29
N ASP A 37 4.35 -14.63 13.22
CA ASP A 37 3.93 -16.05 13.13
C ASP A 37 4.98 -17.07 13.64
N LYS A 38 5.91 -16.63 14.49
CA LYS A 38 6.97 -17.46 15.11
C LYS A 38 7.97 -18.07 14.11
N ALA A 39 8.16 -17.47 12.94
CA ALA A 39 9.24 -17.85 12.03
C ALA A 39 10.61 -17.79 12.71
N LYS A 40 11.48 -18.75 12.41
CA LYS A 40 12.87 -18.81 12.94
C LYS A 40 13.68 -17.58 12.54
N TYR A 41 13.40 -17.03 11.36
CA TYR A 41 14.01 -15.82 10.80
C TYR A 41 12.88 -14.89 10.34
N PRO A 42 12.30 -14.09 11.24
CA PRO A 42 11.16 -13.24 10.92
C PRO A 42 11.59 -12.13 9.95
N ALA A 43 10.74 -11.83 8.97
CA ALA A 43 10.88 -10.69 8.09
C ALA A 43 10.27 -9.41 8.69
N ASP A 44 10.69 -8.28 8.14
CA ASP A 44 10.07 -6.98 8.39
C ASP A 44 9.85 -6.24 7.06
N ILE A 45 8.85 -5.36 7.05
CA ILE A 45 8.44 -4.64 5.84
C ILE A 45 8.29 -3.17 6.19
N ASN A 46 9.02 -2.31 5.51
CA ASN A 46 8.81 -0.87 5.57
C ASN A 46 8.04 -0.41 4.34
N ILE A 47 6.94 0.31 4.55
CA ILE A 47 6.10 0.84 3.48
C ILE A 47 6.08 2.36 3.56
N THR A 48 6.53 3.02 2.50
CA THR A 48 6.41 4.47 2.31
C THR A 48 5.50 4.79 1.15
N TYR A 49 5.04 6.04 1.07
CA TYR A 49 4.18 6.52 0.00
C TYR A 49 4.73 7.83 -0.54
N ASP A 50 4.99 7.88 -1.83
CA ASP A 50 5.42 9.08 -2.55
C ASP A 50 4.82 9.08 -3.96
N ASP A 51 4.43 10.25 -4.45
CA ASP A 51 3.88 10.49 -5.79
C ASP A 51 2.86 9.43 -6.31
N GLY A 52 1.93 8.99 -5.45
CA GLY A 52 0.89 8.03 -5.85
C GLY A 52 1.34 6.57 -5.89
N VAL A 53 2.53 6.26 -5.38
CA VAL A 53 3.14 4.93 -5.36
C VAL A 53 3.48 4.53 -3.93
N PHE A 54 3.17 3.28 -3.58
CA PHE A 54 3.66 2.67 -2.34
C PHE A 54 4.98 1.98 -2.63
N HIS A 55 6.04 2.39 -1.94
CA HIS A 55 7.34 1.71 -1.98
C HIS A 55 7.42 0.73 -0.81
N ILE A 56 7.73 -0.53 -1.13
CA ILE A 56 7.72 -1.65 -0.19
C ILE A 56 9.12 -2.22 -0.13
N ASP A 57 9.77 -2.06 1.02
CA ASP A 57 11.07 -2.63 1.32
C ASP A 57 10.86 -3.82 2.26
N GLU A 58 10.96 -5.04 1.73
CA GLU A 58 10.83 -6.31 2.47
C GLU A 58 12.22 -6.83 2.84
N ASN A 59 12.55 -6.79 4.13
CA ASN A 59 13.76 -7.39 4.67
C ASN A 59 13.47 -8.82 5.11
N SER A 60 13.98 -9.81 4.37
CA SER A 60 13.73 -11.22 4.64
C SER A 60 15.01 -12.05 4.55
N ALA A 61 15.02 -13.16 5.29
CA ALA A 61 16.13 -14.09 5.31
C ALA A 61 16.02 -15.10 4.16
N SER A 62 17.14 -15.35 3.49
CA SER A 62 17.27 -16.38 2.46
C SER A 62 18.51 -17.24 2.72
N ILE A 63 18.48 -18.48 2.23
CA ILE A 63 19.63 -19.40 2.30
C ILE A 63 20.69 -18.92 1.32
N GLY A 64 21.76 -18.30 1.85
CA GLY A 64 22.98 -18.02 1.12
C GLY A 64 23.84 -19.26 0.92
N VAL A 65 24.99 -19.10 0.26
CA VAL A 65 25.91 -20.21 -0.07
C VAL A 65 26.49 -20.87 1.19
N THR A 66 26.73 -20.08 2.24
CA THR A 66 27.40 -20.54 3.47
C THR A 66 26.62 -20.26 4.75
N SER A 67 25.63 -19.36 4.72
CA SER A 67 24.88 -18.95 5.91
C SER A 67 23.50 -18.39 5.59
N MET A 68 22.71 -18.11 6.63
CA MET A 68 21.46 -17.36 6.48
C MET A 68 21.77 -15.88 6.34
N GLU A 69 21.25 -15.25 5.28
CA GLU A 69 21.50 -13.84 5.01
C GLU A 69 20.17 -13.09 4.85
N TYR A 70 20.08 -11.94 5.52
CA TYR A 70 18.99 -11.00 5.33
C TYR A 70 19.28 -10.09 4.14
N SER A 71 18.27 -9.85 3.32
CA SER A 71 18.35 -8.94 2.19
C SER A 71 17.04 -8.19 1.99
N ILE A 72 17.16 -6.99 1.44
CA ILE A 72 15.99 -6.15 1.13
C ILE A 72 15.54 -6.42 -0.30
N THR A 73 14.32 -6.88 -0.45
CA THR A 73 13.60 -6.90 -1.72
C THR A 73 12.73 -5.65 -1.83
N LYS A 74 12.95 -4.86 -2.89
CA LYS A 74 12.20 -3.62 -3.14
C LYS A 74 11.09 -3.88 -4.16
N ARG A 75 9.88 -3.39 -3.87
CA ARG A 75 8.72 -3.49 -4.76
C ARG A 75 7.92 -2.19 -4.75
N GLU A 76 7.05 -2.05 -5.74
CA GLU A 76 6.12 -0.94 -5.86
C GLU A 76 4.70 -1.46 -6.01
N ALA A 77 3.74 -0.74 -5.44
CA ALA A 77 2.32 -1.06 -5.50
C ALA A 77 1.46 0.19 -5.61
N LYS A 78 0.20 -0.02 -6.01
CA LYS A 78 -0.89 0.96 -5.93
C LYS A 78 -1.99 0.45 -5.02
N ALA A 79 -2.71 1.37 -4.39
CA ALA A 79 -3.90 1.01 -3.64
C ALA A 79 -5.04 0.63 -4.62
N GLU A 80 -5.58 -0.57 -4.46
CA GLU A 80 -6.84 -0.98 -5.11
C GLU A 80 -8.06 -0.67 -4.23
N SER A 81 -7.88 -0.73 -2.91
CA SER A 81 -8.84 -0.21 -1.91
C SER A 81 -8.09 0.28 -0.66
N ASP A 82 -8.81 0.75 0.36
CA ASP A 82 -8.21 1.10 1.67
C ASP A 82 -7.51 -0.06 2.37
N THR A 83 -7.85 -1.29 1.97
CA THR A 83 -7.36 -2.53 2.61
C THR A 83 -6.57 -3.42 1.67
N VAL A 84 -6.30 -2.97 0.43
CA VAL A 84 -5.54 -3.77 -0.56
C VAL A 84 -4.55 -2.90 -1.31
N LEU A 85 -3.27 -3.28 -1.26
CA LEU A 85 -2.24 -2.85 -2.20
C LEU A 85 -2.01 -3.96 -3.23
N ALA A 86 -1.85 -3.59 -4.50
CA ALA A 86 -1.47 -4.51 -5.57
C ALA A 86 -0.27 -3.97 -6.35
N GLY A 87 0.68 -4.87 -6.61
CA GLY A 87 1.84 -4.60 -7.45
C GLY A 87 2.01 -5.71 -8.48
N GLN A 88 3.15 -5.73 -9.17
CA GLN A 88 3.40 -6.73 -10.21
C GLN A 88 3.51 -8.13 -9.59
N ASN A 89 2.50 -8.98 -9.81
CA ASN A 89 2.41 -10.36 -9.33
C ASN A 89 2.34 -10.53 -7.79
N PHE A 90 1.87 -9.52 -7.06
CA PHE A 90 1.61 -9.67 -5.63
C PHE A 90 0.47 -8.75 -5.17
N SER A 91 -0.11 -9.09 -4.01
CA SER A 91 -1.01 -8.21 -3.28
C SER A 91 -0.72 -8.26 -1.79
N MET A 92 -1.00 -7.17 -1.08
CA MET A 92 -0.95 -7.08 0.37
C MET A 92 -2.32 -6.67 0.88
N ARG A 93 -2.77 -7.26 1.99
CA ARG A 93 -4.10 -6.99 2.54
C ARG A 93 -4.03 -6.56 4.01
N LEU A 94 -4.76 -5.51 4.36
CA LEU A 94 -5.03 -5.18 5.76
C LEU A 94 -6.28 -5.92 6.24
N GLU A 95 -6.15 -6.66 7.32
CA GLU A 95 -7.25 -7.35 7.99
C GLU A 95 -7.08 -7.21 9.51
N ASN A 96 -8.07 -6.62 10.20
CA ASN A 96 -8.05 -6.42 11.66
C ASN A 96 -6.73 -5.76 12.15
N ASP A 97 -6.34 -4.65 11.51
CA ASP A 97 -5.10 -3.90 11.77
C ASP A 97 -3.78 -4.68 11.60
N LYS A 98 -3.84 -5.82 10.91
CA LYS A 98 -2.69 -6.65 10.57
C LYS A 98 -2.48 -6.67 9.07
N LEU A 99 -1.22 -6.71 8.65
CA LEU A 99 -0.84 -6.86 7.26
C LEU A 99 -0.67 -8.35 6.93
N GLN A 100 -1.41 -8.82 5.94
CA GLN A 100 -1.29 -10.16 5.36
C GLN A 100 -0.51 -10.07 4.05
N TYR A 101 0.59 -10.81 3.96
CA TYR A 101 1.45 -10.82 2.78
C TYR A 101 2.25 -12.12 2.67
N ASN A 102 2.30 -12.72 1.48
CA ASN A 102 3.03 -13.97 1.20
C ASN A 102 2.75 -15.13 2.20
N GLY A 103 1.52 -15.21 2.73
CA GLY A 103 1.15 -16.23 3.72
C GLY A 103 1.58 -15.93 5.16
N HIS A 104 2.19 -14.78 5.40
CA HIS A 104 2.64 -14.32 6.72
C HIS A 104 1.78 -13.17 7.24
N THR A 105 1.69 -13.07 8.57
CA THR A 105 1.01 -11.98 9.27
C THR A 105 2.03 -11.06 9.91
N TYR A 106 1.82 -9.76 9.72
CA TYR A 106 2.67 -8.71 10.27
C TYR A 106 1.84 -7.73 11.12
N VAL A 107 2.48 -7.16 12.15
CA VAL A 107 1.92 -6.11 12.99
C VAL A 107 2.75 -4.85 12.87
N LYS A 108 2.08 -3.70 12.89
CA LYS A 108 2.74 -2.40 12.95
C LYS A 108 3.30 -2.17 14.35
N LYS A 109 4.54 -1.67 14.46
CA LYS A 109 5.13 -1.20 15.73
C LYS A 109 5.59 0.24 15.60
#